data_AF-A0A1Q3L4Y3-F1
#
_entry.id   AF-A0A1Q3L4Y3-F1
#
_cell.length_a   1.000
_cell.length_b   1.000
_cell.length_c   1.000
_cell.angle_alpha   90.00
_cell.angle_beta   90.00
_cell.angle_gamma   90.00
#
_symmetry.space_group_name_H-M   'P 1'
#
loop_
_entity.id
_entity.type
_entity.pdbx_description
1 polymer ?
#
loop_
_entity_poly.entity_id
_entity_poly.type
_entity_poly.pdbx_seq_one_letter_code
_entity_poly.pdbx_strand_id
1 'polypeptide(L)'
;MTILAGHTDAPTRARTRASIANHRTSFEASIERELRHGATLGMSLPSRLWDVLNVLVEREISHPGATNELKLLEAVPIFGLLRGPRFERRLTRLLRSGLVRRERTTLRPTVAGIAAVRPIASLPGSQRPSQELLRELRRGEIGRI
;
A
#
# COMPACT_ATOMS: atom_id res chain seq x y z
N MET A 1 -15.05 62.93 -7.05
CA MET A 1 -13.95 62.12 -6.47
C MET A 1 -14.55 61.16 -5.47
N THR A 2 -14.41 59.84 -5.67
CA THR A 2 -14.08 58.81 -4.65
C THR A 2 -14.16 57.44 -5.34
N ILE A 3 -12.99 56.89 -5.67
CA ILE A 3 -12.81 55.46 -5.95
C ILE A 3 -12.15 54.92 -4.68
N LEU A 4 -12.72 53.89 -4.06
CA LEU A 4 -11.97 52.95 -3.22
C LEU A 4 -12.68 51.59 -3.24
N ALA A 5 -12.42 50.86 -4.31
CA ALA A 5 -12.48 49.41 -4.31
C ALA A 5 -11.18 48.88 -3.71
N GLY A 6 -11.24 47.79 -2.94
CA GLY A 6 -10.02 47.11 -2.49
C GLY A 6 -10.20 46.17 -1.30
N HIS A 7 -11.26 45.36 -1.28
CA HIS A 7 -11.32 44.23 -0.35
C HIS A 7 -10.31 43.16 -0.81
N THR A 8 -9.27 42.97 0.00
CA THR A 8 -8.10 42.12 -0.25
C THR A 8 -8.38 40.65 0.11
N ASP A 9 -8.89 39.88 -0.85
CA ASP A 9 -9.14 38.43 -0.74
C ASP A 9 -7.89 37.54 -1.00
N ALA A 10 -6.71 38.15 -1.14
CA ALA A 10 -5.48 37.47 -1.56
C ALA A 10 -4.78 36.55 -0.53
N PRO A 11 -4.78 36.79 0.80
CA PRO A 11 -3.93 36.01 1.72
C PRO A 11 -4.46 34.59 1.99
N THR A 12 -5.77 34.37 1.86
CA THR A 12 -6.41 33.08 2.14
C THR A 12 -6.11 32.05 1.04
N ARG A 13 -6.15 32.45 -0.24
CA ARG A 13 -5.90 31.53 -1.38
C ARG A 13 -4.45 31.05 -1.43
N ALA A 14 -3.48 31.91 -1.12
CA ALA A 14 -2.06 31.54 -1.08
C ALA A 14 -1.73 30.55 0.05
N ARG A 15 -2.30 30.77 1.25
CA ARG A 15 -2.16 29.86 2.40
C ARG A 15 -2.77 28.48 2.12
N THR A 16 -3.97 28.43 1.53
CA THR A 16 -4.61 27.17 1.15
C THR A 16 -3.79 26.39 0.11
N ARG A 17 -3.24 27.06 -0.90
CA ARG A 17 -2.37 26.41 -1.91
C ARG A 17 -1.08 25.85 -1.31
N ALA A 18 -0.42 26.61 -0.43
CA ALA A 18 0.79 26.15 0.25
C ALA A 18 0.51 24.95 1.17
N SER A 19 -0.62 24.97 1.89
CA SER A 19 -1.06 23.85 2.73
C SER A 19 -1.31 22.58 1.91
N ILE A 20 -2.05 22.67 0.80
CA ILE A 20 -2.31 21.54 -0.09
C ILE A 20 -1.01 20.97 -0.67
N ALA A 21 -0.08 21.83 -1.09
CA ALA A 21 1.23 21.41 -1.59
C ALA A 21 2.04 20.67 -0.51
N ASN A 22 2.09 21.21 0.71
CA ASN A 22 2.79 20.58 1.84
C ASN A 22 2.20 19.22 2.21
N HIS A 23 0.87 19.11 2.24
CA HIS A 23 0.18 17.84 2.49
C HIS A 23 0.51 16.81 1.41
N ARG A 24 0.49 17.22 0.14
CA ARG A 24 0.87 16.34 -0.97
C ARG A 24 2.31 15.85 -0.84
N THR A 25 3.27 16.74 -0.58
CA THR A 25 4.68 16.36 -0.40
C THR A 25 4.87 15.43 0.78
N SER A 26 4.19 15.68 1.91
CA SER A 26 4.26 14.80 3.10
C SER A 26 3.69 13.41 2.83
N PHE A 27 2.64 13.33 2.01
CA PHE A 27 1.99 12.07 1.64
C PHE A 27 2.87 11.23 0.71
N GLU A 28 3.47 11.83 -0.31
CA GLU A 28 4.43 11.13 -1.19
C GLU A 28 5.66 10.67 -0.40
N ALA A 29 6.22 11.52 0.46
CA ALA A 29 7.34 11.14 1.32
C ALA A 29 6.97 9.97 2.25
N SER A 30 5.70 9.89 2.69
CA SER A 30 5.21 8.75 3.44
C SER A 30 5.18 7.47 2.61
N ILE A 31 4.77 7.53 1.34
CA ILE A 31 4.79 6.37 0.44
C ILE A 31 6.24 5.90 0.26
N GLU A 32 7.17 6.80 -0.02
CA GLU A 32 8.59 6.47 -0.19
C GLU A 32 9.23 5.83 1.05
N ARG A 33 8.82 6.26 2.26
CA ARG A 33 9.27 5.61 3.51
C ARG A 33 8.81 4.16 3.59
N GLU A 34 7.53 3.90 3.30
CA GLU A 34 6.99 2.54 3.31
C GLU A 34 7.62 1.66 2.24
N LEU A 35 7.88 2.21 1.06
CA LEU A 35 8.57 1.48 -0.01
C LEU A 35 9.98 1.05 0.43
N ARG A 36 10.75 1.95 1.05
CA ARG A 36 12.09 1.62 1.59
C ARG A 36 12.02 0.61 2.74
N HIS A 37 11.04 0.79 3.63
CA HIS A 37 10.82 -0.13 4.75
C HIS A 37 10.46 -1.54 4.25
N GLY A 38 9.51 -1.63 3.33
CA GLY A 38 9.08 -2.87 2.70
C GLY A 38 10.21 -3.59 1.96
N ALA A 39 11.00 -2.87 1.16
CA ALA A 39 12.16 -3.44 0.47
C ALA A 39 13.16 -4.06 1.46
N THR A 40 13.37 -3.41 2.62
CA THR A 40 14.26 -3.93 3.67
C THR A 40 13.69 -5.19 4.32
N LEU A 41 12.40 -5.18 4.69
CA LEU A 41 11.73 -6.34 5.26
C LEU A 41 11.70 -7.53 4.30
N GLY A 42 11.46 -7.28 3.01
CA GLY A 42 11.41 -8.29 1.95
C GLY A 42 12.67 -9.15 1.87
N MET A 43 13.85 -8.56 2.06
CA MET A 43 15.12 -9.29 2.07
C MET A 43 15.23 -10.35 3.18
N SER A 44 14.50 -10.15 4.28
CA SER A 44 14.51 -11.06 5.45
C SER A 44 13.29 -11.98 5.51
N LEU A 45 12.35 -11.86 4.55
CA LEU A 45 11.08 -12.55 4.61
C LEU A 45 11.26 -14.05 4.32
N PRO A 46 10.82 -14.96 5.21
CA PRO A 46 10.88 -16.39 4.94
C PRO A 46 10.11 -16.75 3.66
N SER A 47 10.66 -17.63 2.81
CA SER A 47 10.09 -17.99 1.51
C SER A 47 8.59 -18.37 1.60
N ARG A 48 8.21 -19.08 2.66
CA ARG A 48 6.82 -19.49 2.92
C ARG A 48 5.84 -18.32 3.12
N LEU A 49 6.30 -17.19 3.66
CA LEU A 49 5.52 -15.96 3.79
C LEU A 49 5.57 -15.17 2.49
N TRP A 50 6.72 -15.18 1.82
CA TRP A 50 6.89 -14.57 0.51
C TRP A 50 5.89 -15.13 -0.50
N ASP A 51 5.67 -16.45 -0.56
CA ASP A 51 4.70 -17.07 -1.48
C ASP A 51 3.29 -16.49 -1.32
N VAL A 52 2.83 -16.35 -0.07
CA VAL A 52 1.49 -15.81 0.23
C VAL A 52 1.42 -14.33 -0.15
N LEU A 53 2.45 -13.57 0.20
CA LEU A 53 2.51 -12.13 -0.08
C LEU A 53 2.61 -11.86 -1.60
N ASN A 54 3.42 -12.63 -2.32
CA ASN A 54 3.59 -12.53 -3.77
C ASN A 54 2.26 -12.79 -4.49
N VAL A 55 1.56 -13.87 -4.16
CA VAL A 55 0.24 -14.15 -4.76
C VAL A 55 -0.76 -13.02 -4.50
N LEU A 56 -0.75 -12.45 -3.28
CA LEU A 56 -1.62 -11.32 -2.95
C LEU A 56 -1.23 -10.05 -3.75
N VAL A 57 0.06 -9.75 -3.88
CA VAL A 57 0.56 -8.59 -4.63
C VAL A 57 0.23 -8.70 -6.11
N GLU A 58 0.45 -9.86 -6.74
CA GLU A 58 0.10 -10.08 -8.15
C GLU A 58 -1.40 -9.91 -8.39
N ARG A 59 -2.23 -10.43 -7.48
CA ARG A 59 -3.68 -10.27 -7.55
C ARG A 59 -4.10 -8.81 -7.38
N GLU A 60 -3.47 -8.07 -6.48
CA GLU A 60 -3.77 -6.65 -6.27
C GLU A 60 -3.40 -5.81 -7.49
N ILE A 61 -2.24 -6.07 -8.12
CA ILE A 61 -1.82 -5.37 -9.33
C ILE A 61 -2.77 -5.66 -10.51
N SER A 62 -3.25 -6.91 -10.61
CA SER A 62 -4.11 -7.33 -11.72
C SER A 62 -5.59 -6.99 -11.50
N HIS A 63 -6.07 -7.09 -10.26
CA HIS A 63 -7.47 -6.94 -9.86
C HIS A 63 -7.56 -6.28 -8.46
N PRO A 64 -7.38 -4.95 -8.37
CA PRO A 64 -7.33 -4.23 -7.09
C PRO A 64 -8.54 -4.50 -6.19
N GLY A 65 -8.30 -4.80 -4.91
CA GLY A 65 -9.33 -4.93 -3.89
C GLY A 65 -10.26 -6.15 -4.00
N ALA A 66 -10.02 -7.08 -4.93
CA ALA A 66 -10.93 -8.21 -5.19
C ALA A 66 -10.63 -9.49 -4.36
N THR A 67 -9.52 -9.51 -3.62
CA THR A 67 -9.01 -10.72 -2.94
C THR A 67 -9.55 -10.82 -1.52
N ASN A 68 -10.12 -11.97 -1.16
CA ASN A 68 -10.47 -12.32 0.22
C ASN A 68 -9.66 -13.54 0.68
N GLU A 69 -9.82 -13.95 1.93
CA GLU A 69 -9.04 -15.06 2.51
C GLU A 69 -9.23 -16.39 1.79
N LEU A 70 -10.46 -16.71 1.39
CA LEU A 70 -10.76 -17.95 0.67
C LEU A 70 -10.11 -17.97 -0.72
N LYS A 71 -10.28 -16.90 -1.50
CA LYS A 71 -9.65 -16.75 -2.82
C LYS A 71 -8.13 -16.77 -2.73
N LEU A 72 -7.56 -16.20 -1.67
CA LEU A 72 -6.12 -16.24 -1.46
C LEU A 72 -5.67 -17.66 -1.10
N LEU A 73 -6.32 -18.31 -0.13
CA LEU A 73 -6.05 -19.69 0.28
C LEU A 73 -6.02 -20.65 -0.91
N GLU A 74 -7.00 -20.55 -1.82
CA GLU A 74 -7.12 -21.35 -3.03
C GLU A 74 -5.94 -21.16 -3.99
N ALA A 75 -5.40 -19.95 -4.05
CA ALA A 75 -4.34 -19.55 -4.98
C ALA A 75 -2.91 -19.84 -4.49
N VAL A 76 -2.68 -19.92 -3.17
CA VAL A 76 -1.34 -20.17 -2.64
C VAL A 76 -0.99 -21.67 -2.79
N PRO A 77 0.23 -22.02 -3.28
CA PRO A 77 0.68 -23.40 -3.42
C PRO A 77 1.03 -24.04 -2.06
N ILE A 78 0.02 -24.25 -1.21
CA ILE A 78 0.14 -24.94 0.08
C ILE A 78 -0.56 -26.30 -0.05
N PHE A 79 0.20 -27.38 0.10
CA PHE A 79 -0.30 -28.74 -0.09
C PHE A 79 -0.48 -29.50 1.23
N GLY A 80 -1.39 -30.49 1.22
CA GLY A 80 -1.65 -31.44 2.32
C GLY A 80 -2.76 -31.04 3.29
N LEU A 81 -3.10 -31.97 4.20
CA LEU A 81 -4.22 -31.86 5.15
C LEU A 81 -4.15 -30.65 6.10
N LEU A 82 -2.95 -30.10 6.32
CA LEU A 82 -2.72 -28.93 7.17
C LEU A 82 -2.72 -27.60 6.40
N ARG A 83 -3.28 -27.58 5.19
CA ARG A 83 -3.30 -26.39 4.31
C ARG A 83 -3.90 -25.17 5.00
N GLY A 84 -5.11 -25.30 5.55
CA GLY A 84 -5.82 -24.20 6.23
C GLY A 84 -5.02 -23.61 7.41
N PRO A 85 -4.67 -24.41 8.43
CA PRO A 85 -3.93 -23.92 9.58
C PRO A 85 -2.55 -23.33 9.23
N ARG A 86 -1.86 -23.89 8.22
CA ARG A 86 -0.57 -23.34 7.74
C ARG A 86 -0.77 -22.00 7.06
N PHE A 87 -1.81 -21.86 6.24
CA PHE A 87 -2.17 -20.59 5.60
C PHE A 87 -2.50 -19.52 6.64
N GLU A 88 -3.38 -19.81 7.58
CA GLU A 88 -3.80 -18.86 8.62
C GLU A 88 -2.62 -18.37 9.46
N ARG A 89 -1.70 -19.26 9.85
CA ARG A 89 -0.48 -18.88 10.58
C ARG A 89 0.42 -17.96 9.75
N ARG A 90 0.56 -18.23 8.45
CA ARG A 90 1.35 -17.38 7.54
C ARG A 90 0.70 -16.02 7.35
N LEU A 91 -0.61 -15.98 7.08
CA LEU A 91 -1.38 -14.76 6.94
C LEU A 91 -1.34 -13.91 8.21
N THR A 92 -1.50 -14.53 9.38
CA THR A 92 -1.41 -13.84 10.67
C THR A 92 -0.04 -13.18 10.88
N ARG A 93 1.05 -13.84 10.47
CA ARG A 93 2.39 -13.23 10.52
C ARG A 93 2.52 -12.03 9.59
N LEU A 94 1.99 -12.12 8.38
CA LEU A 94 2.00 -11.01 7.40
C LEU A 94 1.16 -9.80 7.86
N LEU A 95 0.02 -10.06 8.51
CA LEU A 95 -0.81 -9.02 9.13
C LEU A 95 -0.07 -8.34 10.29
N ARG A 96 0.57 -9.14 11.17
CA ARG A 96 1.35 -8.61 12.30
C ARG A 96 2.58 -7.82 11.88
N SER A 97 3.20 -8.18 10.75
CA SER A 97 4.34 -7.45 10.20
C SER A 97 3.95 -6.22 9.38
N GLY A 98 2.66 -5.89 9.28
CA GLY A 98 2.18 -4.71 8.54
C GLY A 98 2.38 -4.79 7.02
N LEU A 99 2.63 -5.98 6.46
CA LEU A 99 2.80 -6.17 5.01
C LEU A 99 1.46 -6.43 4.30
N VAL A 100 0.45 -6.83 5.07
CA VAL A 100 -0.90 -7.10 4.61
C VAL A 100 -1.88 -6.44 5.57
N ARG A 101 -3.03 -6.03 5.05
CA ARG A 101 -4.15 -5.50 5.84
C ARG A 101 -5.46 -6.13 5.43
N ARG A 102 -6.39 -6.19 6.38
CA ARG A 102 -7.79 -6.59 6.16
C ARG A 102 -8.65 -5.34 5.97
N GLU A 103 -9.32 -5.19 4.84
CA GLU A 103 -10.33 -4.16 4.59
C GLU A 103 -11.72 -4.79 4.55
N ARG A 104 -12.50 -4.67 5.62
CA ARG A 104 -13.82 -5.32 5.73
C ARG A 104 -13.69 -6.83 5.48
N THR A 105 -14.04 -7.29 4.28
CA THR A 105 -14.01 -8.70 3.84
C THR A 105 -12.86 -9.02 2.87
N THR A 106 -12.04 -8.03 2.52
CA THR A 106 -10.95 -8.18 1.55
C THR A 106 -9.58 -8.11 2.25
N LEU A 107 -8.60 -8.72 1.62
CA LEU A 107 -7.19 -8.64 1.98
C LEU A 107 -6.49 -7.80 0.91
N ARG A 108 -5.67 -6.86 1.36
CA ARG A 108 -4.83 -6.05 0.48
C ARG A 108 -3.40 -6.02 1.00
N PRO A 109 -2.40 -5.99 0.11
CA PRO A 109 -1.04 -5.67 0.54
C PRO A 109 -0.98 -4.22 1.01
N THR A 110 -0.02 -3.89 1.86
CA THR A 110 0.36 -2.50 2.12
C THR A 110 1.37 -2.01 1.07
N VAL A 111 1.68 -0.72 1.05
CA VAL A 111 2.78 -0.15 0.26
C VAL A 111 4.09 -0.88 0.60
N ALA A 112 4.36 -1.13 1.88
CA ALA A 112 5.50 -1.93 2.32
C ALA A 112 5.39 -3.39 1.82
N GLY A 113 4.21 -3.99 1.85
CA GLY A 113 3.95 -5.33 1.31
C GLY A 113 4.26 -5.46 -0.17
N ILE A 114 3.86 -4.48 -0.99
CA ILE A 114 4.21 -4.42 -2.40
C ILE A 114 5.73 -4.32 -2.57
N ALA A 115 6.39 -3.41 -1.86
CA ALA A 115 7.83 -3.21 -1.99
C ALA A 115 8.67 -4.41 -1.51
N ALA A 116 8.15 -5.20 -0.58
CA ALA A 116 8.80 -6.42 -0.09
C ALA A 116 8.89 -7.51 -1.17
N VAL A 117 7.93 -7.56 -2.09
CA VAL A 117 7.92 -8.51 -3.22
C VAL A 117 8.56 -7.90 -4.47
N ARG A 118 8.30 -6.60 -4.68
CA ARG A 118 8.64 -5.83 -5.87
C ARG A 118 9.48 -4.61 -5.45
N PRO A 119 10.80 -4.76 -5.22
CA PRO A 119 11.64 -3.64 -4.86
C PRO A 119 11.65 -2.65 -6.04
N ILE A 120 10.97 -1.51 -5.89
CA ILE A 120 10.70 -0.59 -7.01
C ILE A 120 12.00 -0.09 -7.66
N ALA A 121 13.07 0.03 -6.87
CA ALA A 121 14.40 0.41 -7.35
C ALA A 121 14.98 -0.57 -8.40
N SER A 122 14.62 -1.86 -8.34
CA SER A 122 15.14 -2.90 -9.24
C SER A 122 14.20 -3.28 -10.38
N LEU A 123 13.00 -2.68 -10.46
CA LEU A 123 12.01 -3.02 -11.48
C LEU A 123 12.07 -2.09 -12.70
N PRO A 124 11.99 -2.65 -13.93
CA PRO A 124 11.77 -1.85 -15.13
C PRO A 124 10.42 -1.13 -15.05
N GLY A 125 10.33 0.06 -15.66
CA GLY A 125 9.21 0.99 -15.48
C GLY A 125 7.82 0.38 -15.74
N SER A 126 7.71 -0.55 -16.68
CA SER A 126 6.46 -1.27 -17.02
C SER A 126 5.99 -2.26 -15.96
N GLN A 127 6.86 -2.69 -15.05
CA GLN A 127 6.56 -3.63 -13.97
C GLN A 127 6.39 -2.94 -12.62
N ARG A 128 6.55 -1.61 -12.57
CA ARG A 128 6.34 -0.84 -11.35
C ARG A 128 4.84 -0.69 -11.09
N PRO A 129 4.39 -0.84 -9.84
CA PRO A 129 3.03 -0.47 -9.45
C PRO A 129 2.76 0.99 -9.85
N SER A 130 1.53 1.28 -10.31
CA SER A 130 1.17 2.64 -10.65
C SER A 130 1.22 3.55 -9.42
N GLN A 131 1.61 4.82 -9.60
CA GLN A 131 1.62 5.77 -8.48
C GLN A 131 0.22 5.95 -7.89
N GLU A 132 -0.83 5.84 -8.72
CA GLU A 132 -2.21 5.91 -8.27
C GLU A 132 -2.57 4.76 -7.32
N LEU A 133 -2.18 3.52 -7.63
CA LEU A 133 -2.36 2.37 -6.75
C LEU A 133 -1.65 2.57 -5.40
N LEU A 134 -0.40 3.03 -5.42
CA LEU A 134 0.37 3.29 -4.19
C LEU A 134 -0.30 4.37 -3.32
N ARG A 135 -0.84 5.43 -3.93
CA ARG A 135 -1.60 6.46 -3.22
C ARG A 135 -2.89 5.89 -2.64
N GLU A 136 -3.62 5.07 -3.39
CA GLU A 136 -4.86 4.45 -2.92
C GLU A 136 -4.59 3.56 -1.69
N LEU A 137 -3.60 2.68 -1.78
CA LEU A 137 -3.20 1.80 -0.68
C LEU A 137 -2.78 2.61 0.55
N ARG A 138 -1.95 3.64 0.36
CA ARG A 138 -1.49 4.47 1.49
C ARG A 138 -2.62 5.24 2.15
N ARG A 139 -3.62 5.73 1.40
CA ARG A 139 -4.82 6.33 2.00
C ARG A 139 -5.57 5.32 2.88
N GLY A 140 -5.74 4.09 2.40
CA GLY A 140 -6.36 3.01 3.15
C GLY A 140 -5.57 2.56 4.39
N GLU A 141 -4.26 2.79 4.42
CA GLU A 141 -3.41 2.56 5.59
C GLU A 141 -3.51 3.66 6.64
N ILE A 142 -3.45 4.94 6.22
CA ILE A 142 -3.44 6.08 7.14
C ILE A 142 -4.84 6.36 7.70
N GLY A 143 -5.90 6.19 6.90
CA GLY A 143 -7.29 6.48 7.30
C GLY A 143 -7.88 5.55 8.37
N ARG A 144 -7.05 4.74 9.02
CA ARG A 144 -7.44 3.75 10.05
C ARG A 144 -6.63 3.85 11.35
N ILE A 145 -5.72 4.82 11.44
CA ILE A 145 -5.11 5.27 12.70
C ILE A 145 -5.99 6.37 13.28
#